data_AF-A0A8H3QP65-F1
#
_entry.id   AF-A0A8H3QP65-F1
#
_cell.length_a   1.000
_cell.length_b   1.000
_cell.length_c   1.000
_cell.angle_alpha   90.00
_cell.angle_beta   90.00
_cell.angle_gamma   90.00
#
_symmetry.space_group_name_H-M   'P 1'
#
loop_
_entity.id
_entity.type
_entity.pdbx_description
1 polymer ?
#
loop_
_entity_poly.entity_id
_entity_poly.type
_entity_poly.pdbx_seq_one_letter_code
_entity_poly.pdbx_strand_id
1 'polypeptide(L)'
;MTTETEAAIREASVQLDHFIEKISTFLSNIISFNIKTFTPPEKIIIVFKQDDYVPVSVVNKVTIQQRSLYTDYGFDILKYFHNDIGKYLEGKFEGRNYKVLKEIDDSDEQVDSALRIKCCCEIGSYKPGSPI
;
A
#
# COMPACT_ATOMS: atom_id res chain seq x y z
N MET A 1 19.91 15.97 -26.04
CA MET A 1 18.89 15.26 -25.23
C MET A 1 17.74 16.23 -25.07
N THR A 2 16.60 15.87 -25.64
CA THR A 2 15.53 16.77 -26.05
C THR A 2 14.41 16.79 -24.99
N THR A 3 13.74 17.92 -24.88
CA THR A 3 12.63 18.27 -23.95
C THR A 3 11.57 17.18 -23.71
N GLU A 4 11.42 16.23 -24.63
CA GLU A 4 10.54 15.06 -24.53
C GLU A 4 10.98 14.08 -23.43
N THR A 5 12.28 13.87 -23.24
CA THR A 5 12.80 12.99 -22.17
C THR A 5 12.55 13.59 -20.80
N GLU A 6 12.74 14.92 -20.66
CA GLU A 6 12.47 15.64 -19.42
C GLU A 6 10.97 15.65 -19.08
N ALA A 7 10.10 15.79 -20.09
CA ALA A 7 8.66 15.68 -19.92
C ALA A 7 8.23 14.28 -19.45
N ALA A 8 8.77 13.22 -20.06
CA ALA A 8 8.47 11.83 -19.67
C ALA A 8 8.95 11.52 -18.25
N ILE A 9 10.14 11.98 -17.86
CA ILE A 9 10.65 11.83 -16.48
C ILE A 9 9.72 12.55 -15.49
N ARG A 10 9.31 13.78 -15.81
CA ARG A 10 8.41 14.55 -14.95
C ARG A 10 7.05 13.88 -14.78
N GLU A 11 6.51 13.33 -15.86
CA GLU A 11 5.25 12.58 -15.82
C GLU A 11 5.37 11.32 -14.94
N ALA A 12 6.44 10.54 -15.11
CA ALA A 12 6.70 9.36 -14.28
C ALA A 12 6.82 9.71 -12.79
N SER A 13 7.50 10.81 -12.45
CA SER A 13 7.59 11.30 -11.07
C SER A 13 6.22 11.69 -10.50
N VAL A 14 5.38 12.38 -11.27
CA VAL A 14 4.02 12.76 -10.82
C VAL A 14 3.16 11.51 -10.59
N GLN A 15 3.28 10.50 -11.44
CA GLN A 15 2.55 9.24 -11.26
C GLN A 15 3.00 8.50 -9.99
N LEU A 16 4.31 8.46 -9.71
CA LEU A 16 4.85 7.89 -8.49
C LEU A 16 4.36 8.63 -7.24
N ASP A 17 4.42 9.97 -7.24
CA ASP A 17 3.95 10.79 -6.12
C ASP A 17 2.46 10.56 -5.83
N HIS A 18 1.64 10.56 -6.89
CA HIS A 18 0.20 10.28 -6.80
C HIS A 18 -0.09 8.88 -6.25
N PHE A 19 0.68 7.89 -6.69
CA PHE A 19 0.57 6.51 -6.19
C PHE A 19 0.86 6.42 -4.69
N ILE A 20 1.95 7.05 -4.25
CA ILE A 20 2.34 7.11 -2.83
C ILE A 20 1.27 7.81 -1.99
N GLU A 21 0.69 8.90 -2.50
CA GLU A 21 -0.37 9.64 -1.82
C GLU A 21 -1.63 8.79 -1.63
N LYS A 22 -2.08 8.09 -2.68
CA LYS A 22 -3.27 7.21 -2.61
C LYS A 22 -3.11 6.09 -1.59
N ILE A 23 -2.01 5.36 -1.63
CA ILE A 23 -1.76 4.27 -0.66
C ILE A 23 -1.62 4.82 0.75
N SER A 24 -0.88 5.92 0.92
CA SER A 24 -0.73 6.55 2.24
C SER A 24 -2.08 6.96 2.84
N THR A 25 -2.95 7.55 2.02
CA THR A 25 -4.27 8.02 2.42
C THR A 25 -5.18 6.85 2.78
N PHE A 26 -5.18 5.81 1.94
CA PHE A 26 -5.91 4.57 2.20
C PHE A 26 -5.52 3.93 3.54
N LEU A 27 -4.21 3.74 3.76
CA LEU A 27 -3.71 3.18 5.02
C LEU A 27 -4.05 4.06 6.22
N SER A 28 -3.89 5.39 6.10
CA SER A 28 -4.25 6.33 7.17
C SER A 28 -5.73 6.26 7.55
N ASN A 29 -6.61 6.09 6.57
CA ASN A 29 -8.04 5.96 6.80
C ASN A 29 -8.38 4.66 7.53
N ILE A 30 -7.79 3.54 7.13
CA ILE A 30 -7.99 2.26 7.82
C ILE A 30 -7.46 2.32 9.25
N ILE A 31 -6.25 2.87 9.45
CA ILE A 31 -5.67 3.08 10.78
C ILE A 31 -6.61 3.89 11.65
N SER A 32 -7.09 5.02 11.13
CA SER A 32 -7.98 5.91 11.87
C SER A 32 -9.31 5.23 12.19
N PHE A 33 -9.84 4.42 11.26
CA PHE A 33 -11.06 3.65 11.48
C PHE A 33 -10.87 2.59 12.57
N ASN A 34 -9.79 1.81 12.53
CA ASN A 34 -9.51 0.76 13.51
C ASN A 34 -9.30 1.34 14.92
N ILE A 35 -8.59 2.48 15.03
CA ILE A 35 -8.44 3.20 16.31
C ILE A 35 -9.81 3.66 16.84
N LYS A 36 -10.62 4.32 16.00
CA LYS A 36 -11.94 4.84 16.40
C LYS A 36 -12.92 3.75 16.81
N THR A 37 -12.82 2.58 16.19
CA THR A 37 -13.74 1.45 16.42
C THR A 37 -13.24 0.45 17.45
N PHE A 38 -12.03 0.63 17.99
CA PHE A 38 -11.35 -0.33 18.86
C PHE A 38 -11.29 -1.75 18.26
N THR A 39 -11.28 -1.84 16.93
CA THR A 39 -11.19 -3.10 16.21
C THR A 39 -9.74 -3.58 16.26
N PRO A 40 -9.48 -4.88 16.52
CA PRO A 40 -8.13 -5.41 16.54
C PRO A 40 -7.37 -5.11 15.24
N PRO A 41 -6.04 -5.03 15.31
CA PRO A 41 -5.24 -4.67 14.16
C PRO A 41 -5.39 -5.71 13.05
N GLU A 42 -5.72 -5.22 11.86
CA GLU A 42 -5.93 -6.05 10.69
C GLU A 42 -4.62 -6.22 9.91
N LYS A 43 -4.38 -7.44 9.42
CA LYS A 43 -3.44 -7.67 8.33
C LYS A 43 -4.12 -7.20 7.04
N ILE A 44 -3.60 -6.14 6.44
CA ILE A 44 -4.07 -5.61 5.17
C ILE A 44 -3.10 -6.07 4.09
N ILE A 45 -3.59 -6.80 3.09
CA ILE A 45 -2.81 -7.10 1.88
C ILE A 45 -3.46 -6.38 0.72
N ILE A 46 -2.74 -5.51 0.04
CA ILE A 46 -3.17 -4.87 -1.20
C ILE A 46 -2.47 -5.57 -2.36
N VAL A 47 -3.24 -6.06 -3.32
CA VAL A 47 -2.74 -6.80 -4.49
C VAL A 47 -2.98 -5.95 -5.73
N PHE A 48 -1.90 -5.78 -6.50
CA PHE A 48 -1.89 -5.16 -7.81
C PHE A 48 -1.54 -6.24 -8.83
N LYS A 49 -2.41 -6.43 -9.82
CA LYS A 49 -2.22 -7.39 -10.89
C LYS A 49 -1.92 -6.67 -12.18
N GLN A 50 -1.16 -7.31 -13.07
CA GLN A 50 -0.79 -6.71 -14.34
C GLN A 50 -2.00 -6.49 -15.26
N ASP A 51 -2.90 -7.48 -15.33
CA ASP A 51 -4.04 -7.47 -16.26
C ASP A 51 -5.35 -6.94 -15.62
N ASP A 52 -5.31 -6.64 -14.32
CA ASP A 52 -6.47 -6.25 -13.54
C ASP A 52 -6.32 -4.79 -13.10
N TYR A 53 -7.16 -3.92 -13.67
CA TYR A 53 -7.05 -2.47 -13.46
C TYR A 53 -7.27 -2.07 -12.01
N VAL A 54 -8.16 -2.76 -11.29
CA VAL A 54 -8.59 -2.34 -9.94
C VAL A 54 -7.86 -3.15 -8.87
N PRO A 55 -7.02 -2.51 -8.03
CA PRO A 55 -6.37 -3.20 -6.92
C PRO A 55 -7.41 -3.80 -5.97
N VAL A 56 -7.07 -4.93 -5.36
CA VAL A 56 -7.91 -5.56 -4.34
C VAL A 56 -7.21 -5.55 -2.99
N SER A 57 -7.95 -5.28 -1.92
CA SER A 57 -7.46 -5.48 -0.56
C SER A 57 -8.05 -6.74 0.03
N VAL A 58 -7.23 -7.53 0.69
CA VAL A 58 -7.67 -8.62 1.58
C VAL A 58 -7.54 -8.14 3.01
N VAL A 59 -8.67 -8.05 3.69
CA VAL A 59 -8.80 -7.65 5.10
C VAL A 59 -9.60 -8.74 5.80
N ASN A 60 -9.04 -9.37 6.83
CA ASN A 60 -9.67 -10.49 7.56
C ASN A 60 -10.25 -11.60 6.65
N LYS A 61 -9.53 -11.97 5.58
CA LYS A 61 -9.95 -12.95 4.54
C LYS A 61 -11.12 -12.51 3.65
N VAL A 62 -11.58 -11.27 3.76
CA VAL A 62 -12.55 -10.67 2.85
C VAL A 62 -11.78 -9.91 1.76
N THR A 63 -12.08 -10.22 0.51
CA THR A 63 -11.48 -9.54 -0.65
C THR A 63 -12.41 -8.42 -1.11
N ILE A 64 -11.88 -7.21 -1.22
CA ILE A 64 -12.64 -6.00 -1.57
C ILE A 64 -11.90 -5.27 -2.69
N GLN A 65 -12.63 -4.87 -3.74
CA GLN A 65 -12.09 -4.00 -4.78
C GLN A 65 -11.84 -2.59 -4.22
N GLN A 66 -10.62 -2.10 -4.40
CA GLN A 66 -10.19 -0.78 -3.94
C GLN A 66 -10.03 0.17 -5.12
N ARG A 67 -11.16 0.61 -5.69
CA ARG A 67 -11.18 1.60 -6.79
C ARG A 67 -10.49 2.91 -6.42
N SER A 68 -10.46 3.27 -5.14
CA SER A 68 -9.72 4.42 -4.60
C SER A 68 -8.21 4.32 -4.79
N LEU A 69 -7.68 3.10 -4.90
CA LEU A 69 -6.26 2.80 -5.13
C LEU A 69 -5.91 2.66 -6.61
N TYR A 70 -6.88 2.74 -7.53
CA TYR A 70 -6.61 2.71 -8.97
C TYR A 70 -5.61 3.80 -9.35
N THR A 71 -4.53 3.44 -10.01
CA THR A 71 -3.66 4.40 -10.71
C THR A 71 -3.26 3.83 -12.05
N ASP A 72 -3.10 4.70 -13.03
CA ASP A 72 -2.40 4.33 -14.25
C ASP A 72 -0.98 3.86 -13.85
N TYR A 73 -0.55 2.74 -14.42
CA TYR A 73 0.78 2.14 -14.17
C TYR A 73 1.06 1.72 -12.72
N GLY A 74 0.05 1.55 -11.87
CA GLY A 74 0.26 1.18 -10.46
C GLY A 74 1.05 -0.12 -10.27
N PHE A 75 0.82 -1.11 -11.15
CA PHE A 75 1.61 -2.35 -11.19
C PHE A 75 3.08 -2.09 -11.50
N ASP A 76 3.38 -1.35 -12.57
CA ASP A 76 4.76 -1.06 -12.98
C ASP A 76 5.48 -0.21 -11.93
N ILE A 77 4.81 0.79 -11.36
CA ILE A 77 5.34 1.61 -10.27
C ILE A 77 5.75 0.72 -9.11
N LEU A 78 4.91 -0.23 -8.69
CA LEU A 78 5.29 -1.15 -7.62
C LEU A 78 6.44 -2.05 -8.02
N LYS A 79 6.46 -2.55 -9.27
CA LYS A 79 7.50 -3.43 -9.76
C LYS A 79 8.87 -2.79 -9.57
N TYR A 80 9.01 -1.52 -9.95
CA TYR A 80 10.27 -0.79 -9.88
C TYR A 80 10.55 -0.16 -8.51
N PHE A 81 9.54 0.31 -7.78
CA PHE A 81 9.73 1.15 -6.58
C PHE A 81 9.21 0.55 -5.27
N HIS A 82 8.78 -0.72 -5.22
CA HIS A 82 8.23 -1.35 -4.00
C HIS A 82 9.12 -1.17 -2.75
N ASN A 83 10.45 -1.20 -2.93
CA ASN A 83 11.38 -1.04 -1.82
C ASN A 83 11.34 0.37 -1.23
N ASP A 84 11.41 1.40 -2.08
CA ASP A 84 11.42 2.80 -1.65
C ASP A 84 10.06 3.21 -1.10
N ILE A 85 8.98 2.80 -1.77
CA ILE A 85 7.61 3.03 -1.32
C ILE A 85 7.41 2.42 0.07
N GLY A 86 7.80 1.17 0.30
CA GLY A 86 7.61 0.58 1.61
C GLY A 86 8.48 1.20 2.70
N LYS A 87 9.73 1.63 2.40
CA LYS A 87 10.56 2.39 3.36
C LYS A 87 9.91 3.73 3.71
N TYR A 88 9.37 4.43 2.72
CA TYR A 88 8.63 5.66 2.92
C TYR A 88 7.41 5.44 3.82
N LEU A 89 6.62 4.38 3.57
CA LEU A 89 5.45 4.05 4.38
C LEU A 89 5.84 3.65 5.80
N GLU A 90 6.93 2.88 5.99
CA GLU A 90 7.48 2.56 7.32
C GLU A 90 7.81 3.82 8.11
N GLY A 91 8.57 4.75 7.52
CA GLY A 91 8.91 6.02 8.17
C GLY A 91 7.69 6.90 8.42
N LYS A 92 6.75 6.95 7.48
CA LYS A 92 5.52 7.76 7.61
C LYS A 92 4.61 7.29 8.76
N PHE A 93 4.60 6.00 9.04
CA PHE A 93 3.79 5.39 10.09
C PHE A 93 4.61 4.94 11.31
N GLU A 94 5.88 5.34 11.39
CA GLU A 94 6.71 5.13 12.56
C GLU A 94 6.05 5.75 13.81
N GLY A 95 6.07 5.02 14.93
CA GLY A 95 5.35 5.41 16.16
C GLY A 95 3.86 5.11 16.17
N ARG A 96 3.26 4.66 15.06
CA ARG A 96 1.86 4.18 15.02
C ARG A 96 1.74 2.66 15.09
N ASN A 97 2.79 1.98 15.58
CA ASN A 97 2.77 0.54 15.76
C ASN A 97 2.46 -0.20 14.44
N TYR A 98 2.96 0.31 13.31
CA TYR A 98 2.76 -0.27 11.98
C TYR A 98 4.04 -0.90 11.46
N LYS A 99 3.91 -2.11 10.91
CA LYS A 99 4.96 -2.81 10.19
C LYS A 99 4.51 -3.05 8.76
N VAL A 100 5.23 -2.49 7.80
CA VAL A 100 5.01 -2.81 6.39
C VAL A 100 5.86 -4.03 6.08
N LEU A 101 5.21 -5.14 5.75
CA LEU A 101 5.89 -6.35 5.31
C LEU A 101 5.80 -6.41 3.79
N LYS A 102 6.92 -6.59 3.12
CA LYS A 102 6.96 -6.73 1.66
C LYS A 102 7.04 -8.21 1.33
N GLU A 103 6.10 -8.69 0.54
CA GLU A 103 6.14 -10.03 -0.04
C GLU A 103 5.92 -9.85 -1.54
N ILE A 104 6.97 -10.04 -2.33
CA ILE A 104 6.85 -10.32 -3.76
C ILE A 104 6.55 -11.82 -3.82
N ASP A 105 5.36 -12.18 -4.26
CA ASP A 105 4.95 -13.57 -4.42
C ASP A 105 4.83 -13.82 -5.92
N ASP A 106 5.95 -14.20 -6.54
CA ASP A 106 6.02 -14.72 -7.91
C ASP A 106 5.65 -16.23 -7.91
N SER A 107 4.57 -16.64 -7.24
CA SER A 107 4.19 -18.06 -7.25
C SER A 107 3.79 -18.49 -8.66
N ASP A 108 4.61 -19.39 -9.21
CA ASP A 108 4.56 -20.05 -10.51
C ASP A 108 3.31 -20.94 -10.78
N GLU A 109 2.13 -20.56 -10.29
CA GLU A 109 0.87 -21.20 -10.70
C GLU A 109 0.03 -20.26 -11.58
N GLN A 110 0.47 -20.20 -12.84
CA GLN A 110 -0.27 -19.78 -14.04
C GLN A 110 -0.57 -18.27 -14.20
N VAL A 111 0.34 -17.59 -14.90
CA VAL A 111 0.16 -16.42 -15.79
C VAL A 111 -0.21 -15.05 -15.18
N ASP A 112 -0.59 -14.93 -13.91
CA ASP A 112 -1.02 -13.62 -13.37
C ASP A 112 0.05 -12.99 -12.44
N SER A 113 0.94 -12.16 -12.99
CA SER A 113 1.96 -11.45 -12.19
C SER A 113 1.26 -10.52 -11.19
N ALA A 114 1.44 -10.76 -9.88
CA ALA A 114 0.78 -10.01 -8.83
C ALA A 114 1.78 -9.44 -7.80
N LEU A 115 1.78 -8.13 -7.64
CA LEU A 115 2.58 -7.44 -6.64
C LEU A 115 1.75 -7.12 -5.40
N ARG A 116 2.34 -7.35 -4.22
CA ARG A 116 1.62 -7.22 -2.95
C ARG A 116 2.30 -6.21 -2.02
N ILE A 117 1.48 -5.32 -1.45
CA ILE A 117 1.85 -4.53 -0.29
C ILE A 117 1.13 -5.11 0.90
N LYS A 118 1.88 -5.58 1.90
CA LYS A 118 1.31 -6.09 3.14
C LYS A 118 1.62 -5.11 4.26
N CYS A 119 0.58 -4.67 4.95
CA CYS A 119 0.70 -3.78 6.09
C CYS A 119 0.05 -4.46 7.29
N CYS A 120 0.80 -4.56 8.37
CA CYS A 120 0.34 -5.08 9.64
C CYS A 120 0.40 -3.95 10.67
N CYS A 121 -0.70 -3.70 11.35
CA CYS A 121 -0.65 -2.97 12.61
C CYS A 121 -0.24 -3.97 13.70
N GLU A 122 0.84 -3.74 14.41
CA GLU A 122 1.20 -4.46 15.62
C GLU A 122 0.87 -3.54 16.80
N ILE A 123 -0.38 -3.51 17.28
CA ILE A 123 -0.68 -2.73 18.50
C ILE A 123 0.22 -3.26 19.62
N GLY A 124 1.24 -2.48 20.00
CA GLY A 124 1.93 -2.64 21.26
C GLY A 124 0.86 -2.59 22.33
N SER A 125 0.62 -3.74 22.98
CA SER A 125 -0.42 -4.02 23.96
C SER A 125 -0.99 -2.76 24.59
N TYR A 126 -2.16 -2.32 24.10
CA TYR A 126 -2.91 -1.24 24.72
C TYR A 126 -3.24 -1.68 26.15
N LYS A 127 -2.57 -1.10 27.14
CA LYS A 127 -2.98 -1.28 28.54
C LYS A 127 -4.21 -0.38 28.74
N PRO A 128 -5.39 -0.94 29.00
CA PRO A 128 -6.54 -0.11 29.35
C PRO A 128 -6.20 0.67 30.62
N GLY A 129 -6.13 2.01 30.54
CA GLY A 129 -5.90 2.87 31.71
C GLY A 129 -4.97 4.09 31.55
N SER A 130 -4.36 4.34 30.39
CA SER A 130 -3.54 5.56 30.20
C SER A 130 -4.41 6.75 29.73
N PRO A 131 -4.42 7.90 30.44
CA PRO A 131 -5.17 9.08 30.01
C PRO A 131 -4.50 9.80 28.85
N ILE A 132 -5.33 10.48 28.04
CA ILE A 132 -4.95 11.38 26.93
C ILE A 132 -4.39 12.68 27.49
#